data_AF-A0A1X0NDW9-F1
#
_entry.id   AF-A0A1X0NDW9-F1
#
_cell.length_a   1.000
_cell.length_b   1.000
_cell.length_c   1.000
_cell.angle_alpha   90.00
_cell.angle_beta   90.00
_cell.angle_gamma   90.00
#
_symmetry.space_group_name_H-M   'P 1'
#
loop_
_entity.id
_entity.type
_entity.pdbx_description
1 polymer ?
#
loop_
_entity_poly.entity_id
_entity_poly.type
_entity_poly.pdbx_seq_one_letter_code
_entity_poly.pdbx_strand_id
1 'polypeptide(L)'
;MNGLPENIHDISVGKSDDAEVVLFNSGNAAIEGLGVFLFAYVCQINAYEVYWDMTDRSLSKYTLASALGMMLCFLLYAMTSFFGYLDFGREVTSSVLLMYDPIKEKQMMVGFVGVLVKLCCSFALLSMACRNSLYGTIGWDADEIPYWKHIIVVVTLSVIMLLFGLFIPKITIVLGFAGSITGGSLGFILPALFVMYSGDWNLKKVGIFNYLCTYALLLSGVVAVIFGEGGTIYSTVIGD
;
A
#
# COMPACT_ATOMS: atom_id res chain seq x y z
N MET A 1 5.49 -2.62 -29.06
CA MET A 1 4.76 -1.33 -29.10
C MET A 1 3.32 -1.67 -28.77
N ASN A 2 3.01 -1.62 -27.49
CA ASN A 2 1.75 -2.11 -26.95
C ASN A 2 0.75 -0.96 -26.99
N GLY A 3 -0.05 -0.83 -28.05
CA GLY A 3 -1.21 0.07 -28.14
C GLY A 3 -0.97 1.59 -28.05
N LEU A 4 0.13 2.07 -27.46
CA LEU A 4 0.38 3.48 -27.16
C LEU A 4 0.14 4.47 -28.33
N PRO A 5 0.61 4.22 -29.58
CA PRO A 5 0.34 5.14 -30.67
C PRO A 5 -1.12 5.19 -31.10
N GLU A 6 -1.94 4.19 -30.79
CA GLU A 6 -3.38 4.16 -31.08
C GLU A 6 -4.17 4.77 -29.90
N ASN A 7 -3.91 4.31 -28.68
CA ASN A 7 -4.58 4.76 -27.45
C ASN A 7 -4.40 6.27 -27.15
N ILE A 8 -3.26 6.87 -27.52
CA ILE A 8 -3.01 8.30 -27.25
C ILE A 8 -3.92 9.23 -28.06
N HIS A 9 -4.51 8.72 -29.14
CA HIS A 9 -5.41 9.49 -30.00
C HIS A 9 -6.88 9.37 -29.59
N ASP A 10 -7.23 8.42 -28.73
CA ASP A 10 -8.60 8.16 -28.26
C ASP A 10 -8.74 8.31 -26.73
N ILE A 11 -8.42 9.52 -26.25
CA ILE A 11 -8.48 9.88 -24.83
C ILE A 11 -9.80 10.60 -24.53
N SER A 12 -10.62 10.02 -23.65
CA SER A 12 -11.79 10.69 -23.09
C SER A 12 -11.57 11.11 -21.64
N VAL A 13 -11.88 12.37 -21.36
CA VAL A 13 -11.82 12.96 -20.01
C VAL A 13 -13.08 12.61 -19.19
N GLY A 14 -14.13 12.11 -19.83
CA GLY A 14 -15.42 11.79 -19.21
C GLY A 14 -15.90 10.36 -19.47
N LYS A 15 -17.11 10.05 -18.98
CA LYS A 15 -17.78 8.74 -19.11
C LYS A 15 -18.25 8.53 -20.56
N SER A 16 -17.31 8.30 -21.48
CA SER A 16 -17.58 7.85 -22.83
C SER A 16 -17.47 6.33 -22.86
N ASP A 17 -18.51 5.65 -23.33
CA ASP A 17 -18.50 4.18 -23.45
C ASP A 17 -17.61 3.70 -24.61
N ASP A 18 -17.19 4.59 -25.51
CA ASP A 18 -16.45 4.23 -26.74
C ASP A 18 -14.94 4.52 -26.70
N ALA A 19 -14.44 5.24 -25.70
CA ALA A 19 -13.02 5.65 -25.67
C ALA A 19 -12.09 4.56 -25.10
N GLU A 20 -10.94 4.33 -25.72
CA GLU A 20 -9.94 3.36 -25.25
C GLU A 20 -9.28 3.78 -23.93
N VAL A 21 -9.16 5.08 -23.65
CA VAL A 21 -8.59 5.63 -22.41
C VAL A 21 -9.62 6.53 -21.71
N VAL A 22 -10.02 6.17 -20.49
CA VAL A 22 -10.96 6.96 -19.67
C VAL A 22 -10.24 7.49 -18.43
N LEU A 23 -10.01 8.80 -18.37
CA LEU A 23 -9.21 9.41 -17.29
C LEU A 23 -9.97 9.53 -15.95
N PHE A 24 -11.31 9.67 -16.01
CA PHE A 24 -12.14 9.79 -14.81
C PHE A 24 -13.26 8.77 -14.84
N ASN A 25 -13.12 7.72 -14.04
CA ASN A 25 -14.19 6.77 -13.82
C ASN A 25 -15.08 7.21 -12.65
N SER A 26 -16.39 6.97 -12.75
CA SER A 26 -17.37 7.35 -11.73
C SER A 26 -18.14 6.13 -11.25
N GLY A 27 -18.24 5.96 -9.93
CA GLY A 27 -18.98 4.87 -9.28
C GLY A 27 -18.11 4.02 -8.36
N ASN A 28 -18.55 2.78 -8.12
CA ASN A 28 -17.94 1.86 -7.14
C ASN A 28 -16.51 1.42 -7.52
N ALA A 29 -16.15 1.48 -8.81
CA ALA A 29 -14.80 1.16 -9.28
C ALA A 29 -13.70 2.02 -8.61
N ALA A 30 -13.99 3.27 -8.25
CA ALA A 30 -13.03 4.11 -7.53
C ALA A 30 -12.84 3.67 -6.08
N ILE A 31 -13.87 3.06 -5.47
CA ILE A 31 -13.86 2.56 -4.10
C ILE A 31 -13.08 1.24 -4.02
N GLU A 32 -13.16 0.40 -5.05
CA GLU A 32 -12.44 -0.87 -5.15
C GLU A 32 -10.91 -0.67 -5.14
N GLY A 33 -10.41 0.40 -5.78
CA GLY A 33 -8.99 0.75 -5.78
C GLY A 33 -8.48 1.41 -4.49
N LEU A 34 -9.38 1.82 -3.58
CA LEU A 34 -9.01 2.61 -2.40
C LEU A 34 -8.06 1.84 -1.48
N GLY A 35 -8.29 0.56 -1.25
CA GLY A 35 -7.42 -0.28 -0.40
C GLY A 35 -6.00 -0.38 -0.95
N VAL A 36 -5.85 -0.64 -2.25
CA VAL A 36 -4.53 -0.71 -2.91
C VAL A 36 -3.83 0.64 -2.86
N PHE A 37 -4.56 1.73 -3.05
CA PHE A 37 -4.01 3.08 -2.95
C PHE A 37 -3.50 3.37 -1.53
N LEU A 38 -4.27 3.02 -0.51
CA LEU A 38 -3.85 3.15 0.89
C LEU A 38 -2.60 2.31 1.17
N PHE A 39 -2.56 1.06 0.70
CA PHE A 39 -1.40 0.19 0.83
C PHE A 39 -0.13 0.79 0.24
N ALA A 40 -0.23 1.41 -0.95
CA ALA A 40 0.91 2.00 -1.65
C ALA A 40 1.62 3.10 -0.85
N TYR A 41 0.91 3.74 0.09
CA TYR A 41 1.42 4.81 0.95
C TYR A 41 1.57 4.39 2.42
N VAL A 42 1.61 3.08 2.70
CA VAL A 42 1.98 2.57 4.03
C VAL A 42 3.49 2.62 4.20
N CYS A 43 3.96 3.55 5.02
CA CYS A 43 5.36 3.71 5.40
C CYS A 43 5.55 3.99 6.90
N GLN A 44 4.45 4.19 7.63
CA GLN A 44 4.41 4.64 9.02
C GLN A 44 5.09 3.66 9.98
N ILE A 45 5.12 2.38 9.64
CA ILE A 45 5.80 1.33 10.42
C ILE A 45 7.30 1.58 10.58
N ASN A 46 7.93 2.21 9.59
CA ASN A 46 9.38 2.48 9.58
C ASN A 46 9.71 3.88 10.13
N ALA A 47 8.69 4.68 10.48
CA ALA A 47 8.87 6.07 10.88
C ALA A 47 9.82 6.22 12.07
N TYR A 48 9.69 5.32 13.04
CA TYR A 48 10.51 5.33 14.25
C TYR A 48 11.98 5.00 13.94
N GLU A 49 12.24 3.94 13.18
CA GLU A 49 13.60 3.53 12.81
C GLU A 49 14.31 4.63 12.02
N VAL A 50 13.63 5.19 11.01
CA VAL A 50 14.16 6.30 10.20
C VAL A 50 14.45 7.54 11.06
N TYR A 51 13.58 7.86 12.03
CA TYR A 51 13.82 8.97 12.95
C TYR A 51 15.03 8.72 13.86
N TRP A 52 15.21 7.48 14.33
CA TRP A 52 16.34 7.11 15.19
C TRP A 52 17.67 7.12 14.45
N ASP A 53 17.69 6.73 13.18
CA ASP A 53 18.89 6.70 12.34
C ASP A 53 19.29 8.08 11.80
N MET A 54 18.42 9.09 11.92
CA MET A 54 18.72 10.45 11.49
C MET A 54 19.82 11.09 12.36
N THR A 55 20.89 11.59 11.73
CA THR A 55 22.03 12.23 12.41
C THR A 55 21.58 13.42 13.27
N ASP A 56 20.69 14.27 12.75
CA ASP A 56 20.14 15.42 13.45
C ASP A 56 18.65 15.19 13.78
N ARG A 57 18.38 14.54 14.92
CA ARG A 57 17.02 14.21 15.34
C ARG A 57 16.21 15.47 15.68
N SER A 58 15.30 15.83 14.79
CA SER A 58 14.34 16.91 14.98
C SER A 58 13.05 16.56 14.25
N LEU A 59 11.90 16.75 14.91
CA LEU A 59 10.59 16.44 14.33
C LEU A 59 10.34 17.22 13.04
N SER A 60 10.71 18.50 13.00
CA SER A 60 10.54 19.33 11.80
C SER A 60 11.38 18.84 10.62
N LYS A 61 12.62 18.41 10.87
CA LYS A 61 13.51 17.84 9.85
C LYS A 61 12.95 16.51 9.32
N TYR A 62 12.50 15.65 10.23
CA TYR A 62 11.89 14.37 9.86
C TYR A 62 10.61 14.55 9.03
N THR A 63 9.72 15.46 9.43
CA THR A 63 8.50 15.76 8.68
C THR A 63 8.81 16.29 7.29
N LEU A 64 9.80 17.19 7.15
CA LEU A 64 10.22 17.70 5.85
C LEU A 64 10.81 16.59 4.96
N ALA A 65 11.72 15.78 5.51
CA ALA A 65 12.33 14.67 4.78
C ALA A 65 11.28 13.64 4.33
N SER A 66 10.35 13.30 5.22
CA SER A 66 9.24 12.39 4.92
C SER A 66 8.31 12.99 3.86
N ALA A 67 7.98 14.28 3.94
CA ALA A 67 7.14 14.95 2.94
C ALA A 67 7.80 14.95 1.55
N LEU A 68 9.11 15.21 1.48
CA LEU A 68 9.86 15.14 0.22
C LEU A 68 9.90 13.72 -0.35
N GLY A 69 10.14 12.71 0.51
CA GLY A 69 10.10 11.30 0.11
C GLY A 69 8.74 10.88 -0.42
N MET A 70 7.66 11.26 0.28
CA MET A 70 6.29 10.98 -0.13
C MET A 70 5.91 11.69 -1.43
N MET A 71 6.36 12.93 -1.63
CA MET A 71 6.16 13.65 -2.89
C MET A 71 6.86 12.95 -4.06
N LEU A 72 8.08 12.47 -3.86
CA LEU A 72 8.80 11.70 -4.87
C LEU A 72 8.08 10.39 -5.20
N CYS A 73 7.64 9.64 -4.18
CA CYS A 73 6.84 8.43 -4.38
C CYS A 73 5.55 8.72 -5.16
N PHE A 74 4.84 9.79 -4.81
CA PHE A 74 3.63 10.21 -5.50
C PHE A 74 3.90 10.49 -6.99
N LEU A 75 4.95 11.24 -7.32
CA LEU A 75 5.30 11.54 -8.71
C LEU A 75 5.64 10.27 -9.49
N LEU A 76 6.43 9.36 -8.91
CA LEU A 76 6.80 8.10 -9.56
C LEU A 76 5.56 7.22 -9.79
N TYR A 77 4.70 7.07 -8.78
CA TYR A 77 3.47 6.29 -8.91
C TYR A 77 2.51 6.90 -9.92
N ALA A 78 2.35 8.22 -9.94
CA ALA A 78 1.52 8.92 -10.91
C ALA A 78 2.04 8.72 -12.34
N MET A 79 3.35 8.88 -12.58
CA MET A 79 3.96 8.67 -13.88
C MET A 79 3.80 7.22 -14.34
N THR A 80 4.14 6.25 -13.50
CA THR A 80 4.02 4.82 -13.85
C THR A 80 2.56 4.42 -14.12
N SER A 81 1.62 4.90 -13.30
CA SER A 81 0.20 4.59 -13.49
C SER A 81 -0.35 5.24 -14.75
N PHE A 82 0.02 6.50 -15.03
CA PHE A 82 -0.45 7.22 -16.21
C PHE A 82 0.06 6.58 -17.51
N PHE A 83 1.38 6.37 -17.64
CA PHE A 83 1.94 5.76 -18.84
C PHE A 83 1.56 4.28 -18.99
N GLY A 84 1.47 3.53 -17.90
CA GLY A 84 0.99 2.14 -17.94
C GLY A 84 -0.47 2.04 -18.37
N TYR A 85 -1.31 3.00 -17.97
CA TYR A 85 -2.70 3.06 -18.43
C TYR A 85 -2.81 3.48 -19.90
N LEU A 86 -1.93 4.36 -20.39
CA LEU A 86 -1.90 4.73 -21.81
C LEU A 86 -1.46 3.58 -22.74
N ASP A 87 -0.59 2.68 -22.28
CA ASP A 87 -0.13 1.53 -23.09
C ASP A 87 -1.26 0.52 -23.35
N PHE A 88 -2.14 0.27 -22.38
CA PHE A 88 -3.16 -0.81 -22.49
C PHE A 88 -4.60 -0.32 -22.42
N GLY A 89 -4.84 0.96 -22.12
CA GLY A 89 -6.17 1.55 -22.04
C GLY A 89 -7.12 0.78 -21.11
N ARG A 90 -8.33 0.51 -21.60
CA ARG A 90 -9.35 -0.25 -20.88
C ARG A 90 -9.02 -1.71 -20.62
N GLU A 91 -8.06 -2.29 -21.34
CA GLU A 91 -7.72 -3.70 -21.14
C GLU A 91 -6.90 -3.93 -19.87
N VAL A 92 -6.40 -2.87 -19.20
CA VAL A 92 -5.57 -2.97 -17.99
C VAL A 92 -6.16 -3.91 -16.95
N THR A 93 -5.37 -4.91 -16.56
CA THR A 93 -5.72 -5.88 -15.51
C THR A 93 -5.16 -5.44 -14.16
N SER A 94 -5.42 -6.24 -13.12
CA SER A 94 -4.89 -6.04 -11.76
C SER A 94 -3.37 -5.84 -11.67
N SER A 95 -2.60 -6.30 -12.65
CA SER A 95 -1.15 -6.12 -12.70
C SER A 95 -0.70 -5.75 -14.11
N VAL A 96 -0.38 -4.47 -14.32
CA VAL A 96 0.14 -3.96 -15.60
C VAL A 96 1.42 -4.70 -16.01
N LEU A 97 2.23 -5.13 -15.04
CA LEU A 97 3.48 -5.84 -15.32
C LEU A 97 3.24 -7.16 -16.07
N LEU A 98 2.15 -7.88 -15.78
CA LEU A 98 1.82 -9.15 -16.46
C LEU A 98 1.41 -8.97 -17.92
N MET A 99 1.14 -7.73 -18.34
CA MET A 99 0.67 -7.40 -19.69
C MET A 99 1.83 -7.14 -20.66
N TYR A 100 3.01 -6.85 -20.12
CA TYR A 100 4.23 -6.69 -20.92
C TYR A 100 4.88 -8.05 -21.21
N ASP A 101 5.28 -8.28 -22.46
CA ASP A 101 6.03 -9.46 -22.87
C ASP A 101 7.55 -9.21 -22.69
N PRO A 102 8.20 -9.85 -21.69
CA PRO A 102 9.62 -9.60 -21.40
C PRO A 102 10.56 -10.13 -22.49
N ILE A 103 10.11 -11.03 -23.36
CA ILE A 103 10.95 -11.60 -24.43
C ILE A 103 10.98 -10.65 -25.63
N LYS A 104 9.84 -10.03 -25.95
CA LYS A 104 9.74 -9.08 -27.06
C LYS A 104 10.33 -7.72 -26.69
N GLU A 105 10.17 -7.28 -25.44
CA GLU A 105 10.58 -5.95 -24.98
C GLU A 105 11.77 -6.04 -24.00
N LYS A 106 12.99 -5.97 -24.55
CA LYS A 106 14.24 -6.14 -23.79
C LYS A 106 14.38 -5.18 -22.60
N GLN A 107 13.81 -3.98 -22.69
CA GLN A 107 13.79 -2.98 -21.62
C GLN A 107 12.93 -3.46 -20.45
N MET A 108 11.78 -4.07 -20.74
CA MET A 108 10.90 -4.64 -19.73
C MET A 108 11.56 -5.82 -19.03
N MET A 109 12.34 -6.63 -19.75
CA MET A 109 13.11 -7.73 -19.15
C MET A 109 14.02 -7.27 -18.01
N VAL A 110 14.70 -6.13 -18.15
CA VAL A 110 15.53 -5.55 -17.08
C VAL A 110 14.67 -5.16 -15.87
N GLY A 111 13.49 -4.57 -16.12
CA GLY A 111 12.51 -4.26 -15.09
C GLY A 111 12.05 -5.50 -14.32
N PHE A 112 11.73 -6.59 -15.02
CA PHE A 112 11.35 -7.87 -14.42
C PHE A 112 12.43 -8.45 -13.51
N VAL A 113 13.70 -8.41 -13.94
CA VAL A 113 14.83 -8.83 -13.10
C VAL A 113 14.94 -7.97 -11.84
N GLY A 114 14.77 -6.64 -11.98
CA GLY A 114 14.75 -5.72 -10.85
C GLY A 114 13.63 -6.03 -9.86
N VAL A 115 12.42 -6.28 -10.35
CA VAL A 115 11.26 -6.68 -9.53
C VAL A 115 11.53 -8.00 -8.82
N LEU A 116 12.10 -8.99 -9.52
CA LEU A 116 12.45 -10.28 -8.92
C LEU A 116 13.44 -10.13 -7.76
N VAL A 117 14.52 -9.37 -7.96
CA VAL A 117 15.52 -9.10 -6.90
C VAL A 117 14.88 -8.36 -5.74
N LYS A 118 14.07 -7.33 -6.02
CA LYS A 118 13.33 -6.58 -5.00
C LYS A 118 12.43 -7.51 -4.19
N LEU A 119 11.70 -8.41 -4.83
CA LEU A 119 10.77 -9.33 -4.16
C LEU A 119 11.51 -10.29 -3.23
N CYS A 120 12.64 -10.85 -3.67
CA CYS A 120 13.50 -11.70 -2.83
C CYS A 120 13.98 -10.97 -1.56
N CYS A 121 14.53 -9.77 -1.72
CA CYS A 121 15.01 -8.96 -0.58
C CYS A 121 13.86 -8.53 0.34
N SER A 122 12.76 -8.07 -0.25
CA SER A 122 11.59 -7.58 0.51
C SER A 122 10.94 -8.70 1.31
N PHE A 123 10.84 -9.91 0.74
CA PHE A 123 10.29 -11.07 1.44
C PHE A 123 11.15 -11.45 2.65
N ALA A 124 12.47 -11.45 2.52
CA ALA A 124 13.37 -11.75 3.61
C ALA A 124 13.22 -10.75 4.78
N LEU A 125 13.21 -9.45 4.47
CA LEU A 125 13.05 -8.38 5.47
C LEU A 125 11.68 -8.46 6.16
N LEU A 126 10.60 -8.62 5.40
CA LEU A 126 9.24 -8.65 5.94
C LEU A 126 8.98 -9.92 6.75
N SER A 127 9.53 -11.06 6.34
CA SER A 127 9.45 -12.31 7.10
C SER A 127 10.15 -12.18 8.46
N MET A 128 11.30 -11.50 8.49
CA MET A 128 12.01 -11.19 9.74
C MET A 128 11.18 -10.28 10.67
N ALA A 129 10.59 -9.21 10.12
CA ALA A 129 9.73 -8.31 10.87
C ALA A 129 8.50 -9.04 11.43
N CYS A 130 7.81 -9.83 10.59
CA CYS A 130 6.64 -10.62 10.99
C CYS A 130 6.97 -11.60 12.13
N ARG A 131 8.12 -12.29 12.03
CA ARG A 131 8.61 -13.18 13.08
C ARG A 131 8.85 -12.43 14.38
N ASN A 132 9.55 -11.30 14.34
CA ASN A 132 9.86 -10.52 15.54
C ASN A 132 8.58 -9.96 16.18
N SER A 133 7.61 -9.49 15.39
CA SER A 133 6.30 -9.07 15.89
C SER A 133 5.55 -10.23 16.56
N LEU A 134 5.62 -11.45 16.00
CA LEU A 134 5.00 -12.63 16.59
C LEU A 134 5.66 -13.04 17.91
N TYR A 135 6.98 -12.93 18.02
CA TYR A 135 7.67 -13.16 19.30
C TYR A 135 7.25 -12.14 20.35
N GLY A 136 7.17 -10.85 19.97
CA GLY A 136 6.70 -9.78 20.84
C GLY A 136 5.27 -10.00 21.34
N THR A 137 4.35 -10.46 20.49
CA THR A 137 2.94 -10.70 20.90
C THR A 137 2.78 -11.92 21.82
N ILE A 138 3.63 -12.93 21.67
CA ILE A 138 3.65 -14.12 22.54
C ILE A 138 4.41 -13.82 23.86
N GLY A 139 5.15 -12.72 23.93
CA GLY A 139 5.99 -12.35 25.07
C GLY A 139 7.29 -13.16 25.13
N TRP A 140 7.78 -13.64 23.99
CA TRP A 140 9.07 -14.31 23.88
C TRP A 140 10.13 -13.31 23.49
N ASP A 141 11.25 -13.31 24.21
CA ASP A 141 12.42 -12.54 23.81
C ASP A 141 13.11 -13.25 22.65
N ALA A 142 13.32 -12.54 21.54
CA ALA A 142 13.83 -13.11 20.29
C ALA A 142 15.24 -13.74 20.46
N ASP A 143 16.01 -13.23 21.42
CA ASP A 143 17.39 -13.67 21.69
C ASP A 143 17.47 -14.89 22.62
N GLU A 144 16.39 -15.22 23.35
CA GLU A 144 16.37 -16.32 24.33
C GLU A 144 15.62 -17.58 23.83
N ILE A 145 15.10 -17.56 22.59
CA ILE A 145 14.25 -18.64 22.08
C ILE A 145 15.08 -19.88 21.72
N PRO A 146 14.72 -21.07 22.24
CA PRO A 146 15.38 -22.31 21.83
C PRO A 146 15.11 -22.62 20.34
N TYR A 147 16.16 -23.08 19.65
CA TYR A 147 16.19 -23.23 18.19
C TYR A 147 15.04 -24.06 17.59
N TRP A 148 14.55 -25.07 18.31
CA TRP A 148 13.42 -25.89 17.85
C TRP A 148 12.10 -25.11 17.77
N LYS A 149 11.83 -24.22 18.74
CA LYS A 149 10.65 -23.33 18.71
C LYS A 149 10.77 -22.32 17.58
N HIS A 150 11.98 -21.81 17.36
CA HIS A 150 12.27 -20.91 16.25
C HIS A 150 11.95 -21.54 14.89
N ILE A 151 12.45 -22.76 14.65
CA ILE A 151 12.18 -23.52 13.42
C ILE A 151 10.68 -23.69 13.22
N ILE A 152 9.95 -24.14 14.26
CA ILE A 152 8.50 -24.38 14.16
C ILE A 152 7.78 -23.09 13.72
N VAL A 153 8.08 -21.96 14.34
CA VAL A 153 7.44 -20.68 14.00
C VAL A 153 7.75 -20.26 12.56
N VAL A 154 9.01 -20.29 12.15
CA VAL A 154 9.44 -19.86 10.81
C VAL A 154 8.88 -20.77 9.72
N VAL A 155 8.91 -22.09 9.93
CA VAL A 155 8.34 -23.06 8.99
C VAL A 155 6.84 -22.86 8.88
N THR A 156 6.14 -22.71 10.01
CA THR A 156 4.68 -22.51 10.03
C THR A 156 4.30 -21.21 9.31
N LEU A 157 4.98 -20.10 9.59
CA LEU A 157 4.77 -18.82 8.90
C LEU A 157 5.01 -18.95 7.39
N SER A 158 6.10 -19.61 7.00
CA SER A 158 6.45 -19.80 5.58
C SER A 158 5.42 -20.65 4.84
N VAL A 159 4.93 -21.72 5.46
CA VAL A 159 3.88 -22.58 4.90
C VAL A 159 2.58 -21.80 4.74
N ILE A 160 2.16 -21.03 5.75
CA ILE A 160 0.95 -20.20 5.67
C ILE A 160 1.06 -19.19 4.52
N MET A 161 2.19 -18.48 4.40
CA MET A 161 2.43 -17.54 3.31
C MET A 161 2.42 -18.21 1.93
N LEU A 162 3.00 -19.41 1.83
CA LEU A 162 2.98 -20.19 0.59
C LEU A 162 1.56 -20.62 0.21
N LEU A 163 0.76 -21.07 1.18
CA LEU A 163 -0.64 -21.44 0.94
C LEU A 163 -1.45 -20.23 0.44
N PHE A 164 -1.32 -19.07 1.08
CA PHE A 164 -1.98 -17.85 0.59
C PHE A 164 -1.53 -17.48 -0.83
N GLY A 165 -0.23 -17.57 -1.13
CA GLY A 165 0.29 -17.31 -2.47
C GLY A 165 -0.19 -18.29 -3.54
N LEU A 166 -0.47 -19.55 -3.18
CA LEU A 166 -0.95 -20.57 -4.11
C LEU A 166 -2.45 -20.45 -4.39
N PHE A 167 -3.25 -20.09 -3.37
CA PHE A 167 -4.71 -20.07 -3.47
C PHE A 167 -5.31 -18.71 -3.85
N ILE A 168 -4.58 -17.60 -3.71
CA ILE A 168 -5.10 -16.27 -4.05
C ILE A 168 -4.60 -15.87 -5.46
N PRO A 169 -5.47 -15.89 -6.49
CA PRO A 169 -5.06 -15.67 -7.88
C PRO A 169 -4.84 -14.19 -8.23
N LYS A 170 -5.42 -13.26 -7.45
CA LYS A 170 -5.36 -11.81 -7.72
C LYS A 170 -4.62 -11.07 -6.59
N ILE A 171 -3.53 -10.40 -6.93
CA ILE A 171 -2.75 -9.59 -5.99
C ILE A 171 -3.56 -8.43 -5.40
N THR A 172 -4.50 -7.86 -6.18
CA THR A 172 -5.36 -6.75 -5.77
C THR A 172 -6.18 -7.07 -4.53
N ILE A 173 -6.61 -8.32 -4.36
CA ILE A 173 -7.37 -8.75 -3.18
C ILE A 173 -6.50 -8.60 -1.93
N VAL A 174 -5.28 -9.13 -1.97
CA VAL A 174 -4.35 -9.08 -0.84
C VAL A 174 -3.92 -7.65 -0.55
N LEU A 175 -3.57 -6.88 -1.58
CA LEU A 175 -3.15 -5.48 -1.43
C LEU A 175 -4.30 -4.59 -0.94
N GLY A 176 -5.53 -4.84 -1.41
CA GLY A 176 -6.74 -4.18 -0.97
C GLY A 176 -7.01 -4.41 0.52
N PHE A 177 -7.10 -5.68 0.94
CA PHE A 177 -7.32 -6.03 2.34
C PHE A 177 -6.20 -5.53 3.26
N ALA A 178 -4.94 -5.77 2.88
CA ALA A 178 -3.79 -5.33 3.66
C ALA A 178 -3.76 -3.79 3.79
N GLY A 179 -4.06 -3.06 2.71
CA GLY A 179 -4.11 -1.61 2.71
C GLY A 179 -5.27 -1.03 3.50
N SER A 180 -6.47 -1.57 3.37
CA SER A 180 -7.64 -1.09 4.10
C SER A 180 -7.51 -1.28 5.60
N ILE A 181 -7.08 -2.47 6.04
CA ILE A 181 -6.90 -2.76 7.46
C ILE A 181 -5.70 -1.95 7.99
N THR A 182 -4.52 -2.13 7.38
CA THR A 182 -3.27 -1.59 7.93
C THR A 182 -3.12 -0.10 7.66
N GLY A 183 -3.43 0.36 6.45
CA GLY A 183 -3.37 1.77 6.08
C GLY A 183 -4.43 2.61 6.78
N GLY A 184 -5.66 2.10 6.88
CA GLY A 184 -6.72 2.77 7.64
C GLY A 184 -6.41 2.84 9.15
N SER A 185 -5.96 1.74 9.75
CA SER A 185 -5.63 1.71 11.19
C SER A 185 -4.35 2.47 11.53
N LEU A 186 -3.19 2.09 10.95
CA LEU A 186 -1.90 2.68 11.29
C LEU A 186 -1.69 4.07 10.69
N GLY A 187 -2.26 4.33 9.50
CA GLY A 187 -2.10 5.61 8.81
C GLY A 187 -3.00 6.71 9.34
N PHE A 188 -4.21 6.37 9.80
CA PHE A 188 -5.22 7.37 10.19
C PHE A 188 -5.68 7.18 11.63
N ILE A 189 -6.26 6.02 11.99
CA ILE A 189 -6.91 5.85 13.31
C ILE A 189 -5.90 5.99 14.45
N LEU A 190 -4.79 5.27 14.40
CA LEU A 190 -3.82 5.20 15.49
C LEU A 190 -3.13 6.57 15.76
N PRO A 191 -2.67 7.33 14.75
CA PRO A 191 -2.16 8.69 14.96
C PRO A 191 -3.19 9.63 15.59
N ALA A 192 -4.45 9.59 15.15
CA ALA A 192 -5.51 10.41 15.75
C ALA A 192 -5.72 10.06 17.23
N LEU A 193 -5.77 8.76 17.56
CA LEU A 193 -5.93 8.32 18.94
C LEU A 193 -4.74 8.71 19.80
N PHE A 194 -3.50 8.58 19.32
CA PHE A 194 -2.33 9.03 20.08
C PHE A 194 -2.40 10.52 20.40
N VAL A 195 -2.81 11.37 19.44
CA VAL A 195 -2.98 12.81 19.69
C VAL A 195 -4.09 13.07 20.71
N MET A 196 -5.21 12.36 20.66
CA MET A 196 -6.30 12.53 21.63
C MET A 196 -5.94 12.05 23.05
N TYR A 197 -5.17 10.95 23.17
CA TYR A 197 -4.83 10.34 24.46
C TYR A 197 -3.49 10.81 25.07
N SER A 198 -2.70 11.62 24.36
CA SER A 198 -1.40 12.13 24.83
C SER A 198 -1.47 13.24 25.91
N GLY A 199 -2.67 13.57 26.41
CA GLY A 199 -2.90 14.36 27.63
C GLY A 199 -3.44 15.77 27.38
N ASP A 200 -4.33 16.24 28.27
CA ASP A 200 -4.98 17.57 28.24
C ASP A 200 -5.72 17.94 26.94
N TRP A 201 -6.46 16.98 26.37
CA TRP A 201 -7.30 17.21 25.19
C TRP A 201 -8.50 18.11 25.52
N ASN A 202 -8.34 19.41 25.31
CA ASN A 202 -9.40 20.41 25.45
C ASN A 202 -9.33 21.39 24.28
N LEU A 203 -10.49 21.80 23.76
CA LEU A 203 -10.65 22.71 22.62
C LEU A 203 -9.82 24.00 22.80
N LYS A 204 -9.70 24.47 24.05
CA LYS A 204 -8.94 25.69 24.41
C LYS A 204 -7.42 25.53 24.32
N LYS A 205 -6.87 24.33 24.51
CA LYS A 205 -5.42 24.08 24.47
C LYS A 205 -4.93 23.71 23.07
N VAL A 206 -5.71 22.92 22.35
CA VAL A 206 -5.33 22.36 21.04
C VAL A 206 -5.67 23.30 19.89
N GLY A 207 -6.66 24.16 20.09
CA GLY A 207 -7.22 25.03 19.05
C GLY A 207 -8.22 24.28 18.17
N ILE A 208 -9.20 25.01 17.64
CA ILE A 208 -10.30 24.47 16.84
C ILE A 208 -9.78 23.74 15.59
N PHE A 209 -8.72 24.26 14.95
CA PHE A 209 -8.16 23.69 13.74
C PHE A 209 -7.62 22.28 13.97
N ASN A 210 -6.69 22.12 14.92
CA ASN A 210 -6.12 20.81 15.23
C ASN A 210 -7.18 19.84 15.77
N TYR A 211 -8.14 20.33 16.56
CA TYR A 211 -9.27 19.51 17.02
C TYR A 211 -10.06 18.95 15.83
N LEU A 212 -10.51 19.80 14.90
CA LEU A 212 -11.24 19.37 13.71
C LEU A 212 -10.40 18.43 12.84
N CYS A 213 -9.12 18.72 12.63
CA CYS A 213 -8.22 17.87 11.85
C CYS A 213 -8.07 16.47 12.46
N THR A 214 -7.93 16.35 13.78
CA THR A 214 -7.80 15.03 14.42
C THR A 214 -9.09 14.20 14.29
N TYR A 215 -10.26 14.82 14.44
CA TYR A 215 -11.55 14.12 14.21
C TYR A 215 -11.77 13.78 12.73
N ALA A 216 -11.41 14.67 11.81
CA ALA A 216 -11.48 14.40 10.38
C ALA A 216 -10.56 13.23 10.00
N LEU A 217 -9.35 13.18 10.55
CA LEU A 217 -8.38 12.10 10.34
C LEU A 217 -8.88 10.76 10.92
N LEU A 218 -9.52 10.78 12.10
CA LEU A 218 -10.15 9.60 12.68
C LEU A 218 -11.32 9.10 11.80
N LEU A 219 -12.22 10.00 11.40
CA LEU A 219 -13.37 9.66 10.56
C LEU A 219 -12.93 9.15 9.19
N SER A 220 -11.93 9.79 8.56
CA SER A 220 -11.37 9.33 7.29
C SER A 220 -10.74 7.95 7.43
N GLY A 221 -10.11 7.64 8.55
CA GLY A 221 -9.58 6.31 8.85
C GLY A 221 -10.68 5.25 8.93
N VAL A 222 -11.77 5.53 9.66
CA VAL A 222 -12.91 4.60 9.76
C VAL A 222 -13.57 4.39 8.38
N VAL A 223 -13.79 5.47 7.63
CA VAL A 223 -14.33 5.41 6.25
C VAL A 223 -13.39 4.60 5.36
N ALA A 224 -12.08 4.84 5.42
CA ALA A 224 -11.09 4.13 4.63
C ALA A 224 -11.08 2.61 4.90
N VAL A 225 -11.20 2.21 6.17
CA VAL A 225 -11.31 0.78 6.53
C VAL A 225 -12.60 0.20 5.97
N ILE A 226 -13.75 0.80 6.27
CA ILE A 226 -15.07 0.25 5.89
C ILE A 226 -15.24 0.19 4.37
N PHE A 227 -14.98 1.29 3.67
CA PHE A 227 -15.17 1.35 2.23
C PHE A 227 -14.07 0.63 1.46
N GLY A 228 -12.83 0.64 1.94
CA GLY A 228 -11.75 -0.10 1.31
C GLY A 228 -11.92 -1.62 1.47
N GLU A 229 -12.31 -2.08 2.66
CA GLU A 229 -12.60 -3.50 2.91
C GLU A 229 -13.86 -3.93 2.14
N GLY A 230 -14.94 -3.14 2.23
CA GLY A 230 -16.18 -3.39 1.51
C GLY A 230 -15.98 -3.42 0.00
N GLY A 231 -15.18 -2.51 -0.56
CA GLY A 231 -14.83 -2.49 -1.97
C GLY A 231 -14.01 -3.72 -2.39
N THR A 232 -13.05 -4.14 -1.57
CA THR A 232 -12.23 -5.34 -1.83
C THR A 232 -13.07 -6.62 -1.77
N ILE A 233 -14.01 -6.73 -0.82
CA ILE A 233 -14.95 -7.86 -0.73
C ILE A 233 -15.87 -7.87 -1.94
N TYR A 234 -16.44 -6.72 -2.29
CA TYR A 234 -17.36 -6.58 -3.41
C TYR A 234 -16.71 -7.02 -4.73
N SER A 235 -15.51 -6.54 -5.03
CA SER A 235 -14.76 -6.94 -6.23
C SER A 235 -14.40 -8.43 -6.21
N THR A 236 -14.06 -8.98 -5.05
CA THR A 236 -13.76 -10.42 -4.89
C THR A 236 -14.98 -11.31 -5.17
N VAL A 237 -16.17 -10.90 -4.71
CA VAL A 237 -17.42 -11.67 -4.87
C VAL A 237 -17.95 -11.60 -6.29
N ILE A 238 -17.85 -10.44 -6.95
CA ILE A 238 -18.35 -10.24 -8.32
C ILE A 238 -17.40 -10.80 -9.37
N GLY A 239 -16.12 -10.95 -9.04
CA GLY A 239 -15.17 -11.71 -9.85
C GLY A 239 -14.45 -10.90 -10.92
N ASP A 240 -14.59 -9.57 -10.93
CA ASP A 240 -13.87 -8.65 -11.84
C ASP A 240 -12.35 -8.68 -11.60
#